data_AF-A0A351EVP2-F1
#
_entry.id   AF-A0A351EVP2-F1
#
_cell.length_a   1.000
_cell.length_b   1.000
_cell.length_c   1.000
_cell.angle_alpha   90.00
_cell.angle_beta   90.00
_cell.angle_gamma   90.00
#
_symmetry.space_group_name_H-M   'P 1'
#
loop_
_entity.id
_entity.type
_entity.pdbx_description
1 polymer ?
#
loop_
_entity_poly.entity_id
_entity_poly.type
_entity_poly.pdbx_seq_one_letter_code
_entity_poly.pdbx_strand_id
1 'polypeptide(L)'
;MFVCVITADQPHVHPAERVQITDFGLGFFNVDMHYGFADPTPLATDLEAILFEGLDFDPQHTTYFLSRESIEIRKSRGMARWRERLYALLSRNAGDSTVHFGLPAERCVDVGTHVVI
;
A
#
# COMPACT_ATOMS: atom_id res chain seq x y z
N MET A 1 -1.96 -13.18 -7.44
CA MET A 1 -0.74 -12.66 -6.83
C MET A 1 -1.11 -11.72 -5.70
N PHE A 2 -0.40 -11.79 -4.57
CA PHE A 2 -0.41 -10.76 -3.53
C PHE A 2 0.84 -9.90 -3.64
N VAL A 3 0.68 -8.60 -3.40
CA VAL A 3 1.78 -7.64 -3.35
C VAL A 3 1.73 -6.97 -1.99
N CYS A 4 2.83 -7.04 -1.25
CA CYS A 4 3.01 -6.36 0.02
C CYS A 4 4.05 -5.27 -0.15
N VAL A 5 3.73 -4.04 0.25
CA VAL A 5 4.70 -2.93 0.29
C VAL A 5 5.19 -2.79 1.72
N ILE A 6 6.49 -2.97 1.92
CA ILE A 6 7.14 -2.95 3.23
C ILE A 6 8.07 -1.74 3.29
N THR A 7 7.79 -0.82 4.20
CA THR A 7 8.68 0.31 4.47
C THR A 7 9.74 -0.10 5.49
N ALA A 8 11.01 -0.03 5.09
CA ALA A 8 12.16 -0.31 5.94
C ALA A 8 12.58 0.92 6.77
N ASP A 9 13.17 0.69 7.94
CA ASP A 9 13.69 1.74 8.86
C ASP A 9 15.07 2.29 8.41
N GLN A 10 15.25 2.42 7.11
CA GLN A 10 16.45 2.96 6.47
C GLN A 10 16.05 3.88 5.33
N PRO A 11 16.85 4.91 4.99
CA PRO A 11 16.44 5.92 4.02
C PRO A 11 16.21 5.32 2.63
N HIS A 12 17.07 4.38 2.21
CA HIS A 12 17.00 3.71 0.91
C HIS A 12 17.26 2.22 1.07
N VAL A 13 16.52 1.37 0.35
CA VAL A 13 16.76 -0.07 0.26
C VAL A 13 17.56 -0.39 -1.00
N HIS A 14 18.58 -1.23 -0.85
CA HIS A 14 19.45 -1.63 -1.96
C HIS A 14 18.63 -2.40 -3.02
N PRO A 15 18.81 -2.15 -4.33
CA PRO A 15 18.01 -2.78 -5.39
C PRO A 15 17.90 -4.31 -5.32
N ALA A 16 18.97 -4.99 -4.88
CA ALA A 16 18.99 -6.44 -4.72
C ALA A 16 18.08 -6.97 -3.60
N GLU A 17 17.70 -6.12 -2.64
CA GLU A 17 16.84 -6.45 -1.49
C GLU A 17 15.41 -5.92 -1.66
N ARG A 18 15.14 -5.22 -2.77
CA ARG A 18 13.84 -4.55 -2.99
C ARG A 18 12.70 -5.52 -3.28
N VAL A 19 12.99 -6.70 -3.81
CA VAL A 19 11.94 -7.63 -4.27
C VAL A 19 12.24 -9.02 -3.75
N GLN A 20 11.29 -9.58 -3.01
CA GLN A 20 11.27 -10.97 -2.61
C GLN A 20 10.01 -11.63 -3.15
N ILE A 21 10.17 -12.75 -3.87
CA ILE A 21 9.06 -13.46 -4.52
C ILE A 21 8.96 -14.85 -3.90
N THR A 22 7.75 -15.19 -3.48
CA THR A 22 7.41 -16.53 -2.98
C THR A 22 6.37 -17.14 -3.92
N ASP A 23 6.72 -18.26 -4.56
CA ASP A 23 5.80 -19.06 -5.36
C ASP A 23 5.10 -20.09 -4.47
N PHE A 24 3.77 -20.07 -4.45
CA PHE A 24 2.93 -21.05 -3.75
C PHE A 24 2.39 -22.15 -4.67
N GLY A 25 2.74 -22.12 -5.96
CA GLY A 25 2.25 -23.00 -7.00
C GLY A 25 0.92 -22.53 -7.62
N LEU A 26 0.49 -23.22 -8.68
CA LEU A 26 -0.78 -22.94 -9.39
C LEU A 26 -0.89 -21.50 -9.95
N GLY A 27 0.24 -20.84 -10.21
CA GLY A 27 0.27 -19.44 -10.66
C GLY A 27 -0.01 -18.43 -9.54
N PHE A 28 0.13 -18.84 -8.28
CA PHE A 28 -0.10 -17.98 -7.12
C PHE A 28 1.22 -17.55 -6.46
N PHE A 29 1.49 -16.25 -6.50
CA PHE A 29 2.72 -15.65 -5.99
C PHE A 29 2.45 -14.61 -4.91
N ASN A 30 3.35 -14.47 -3.95
CA ASN A 30 3.46 -13.30 -3.08
C ASN A 30 4.75 -12.54 -3.40
N VAL A 31 4.61 -11.24 -3.62
CA VAL A 31 5.70 -10.33 -3.94
C VAL A 31 5.80 -9.31 -2.81
N ASP A 32 6.88 -9.41 -2.04
CA ASP A 32 7.21 -8.44 -1.00
C ASP A 32 8.16 -7.40 -1.60
N MET A 33 7.71 -6.14 -1.60
CA MET A 33 8.44 -5.01 -2.16
C MET A 33 8.92 -4.09 -1.04
N HIS A 34 10.23 -4.00 -0.88
CA HIS A 34 10.88 -3.27 0.20
C HIS A 34 11.34 -1.90 -0.28
N TYR A 35 10.93 -0.85 0.42
CA TYR A 35 11.31 0.53 0.15
C TYR A 35 11.84 1.18 1.42
N GLY A 36 12.88 2.02 1.30
CA GLY A 36 13.29 2.88 2.39
C GLY A 36 12.29 4.00 2.65
N PHE A 37 12.32 4.60 3.84
CA PHE A 37 11.40 5.69 4.18
C PHE A 37 11.55 6.94 3.30
N ALA A 38 12.68 7.08 2.59
CA ALA A 38 12.94 8.17 1.65
C ALA A 38 13.00 7.69 0.18
N ASP A 39 12.69 6.42 -0.09
CA ASP A 39 12.63 5.92 -1.46
C ASP A 39 11.35 6.39 -2.18
N PRO A 40 11.43 6.74 -3.48
CA PRO A 40 10.25 6.82 -4.31
C PRO A 40 9.64 5.42 -4.48
N THR A 41 8.30 5.34 -4.52
CA THR A 41 7.53 4.08 -4.57
C THR A 41 6.70 3.93 -5.86
N PRO A 42 7.32 3.90 -7.06
CA PRO A 42 6.60 3.72 -8.32
C PRO A 42 6.20 2.25 -8.53
N LEU A 43 5.33 1.73 -7.67
CA LEU A 43 4.98 0.31 -7.55
C LEU A 43 4.61 -0.33 -8.90
N ALA A 44 3.82 0.33 -9.73
CA ALA A 44 3.43 -0.19 -11.05
C ALA A 44 4.65 -0.48 -11.93
N THR A 45 5.57 0.49 -12.03
CA THR A 45 6.79 0.38 -12.83
C THR A 45 7.75 -0.66 -12.24
N ASP A 46 7.87 -0.72 -10.92
CA ASP A 46 8.73 -1.69 -10.26
C ASP A 46 8.18 -3.12 -10.43
N LEU A 47 6.86 -3.32 -10.41
CA LEU A 47 6.21 -4.60 -10.69
C LEU A 47 6.40 -5.04 -12.14
N GLU A 48 6.29 -4.12 -13.12
CA GLU A 48 6.56 -4.40 -14.54
C GLU A 48 8.01 -4.85 -14.79
N ALA A 49 8.96 -4.36 -13.99
CA ALA A 49 10.37 -4.70 -14.13
C ALA A 49 10.74 -6.09 -13.56
N ILE A 50 9.83 -6.75 -12.84
CA ILE A 50 10.08 -8.07 -12.26
C ILE A 50 10.07 -9.12 -13.37
N LEU A 51 11.22 -9.75 -13.58
CA LEU A 51 11.34 -10.92 -14.45
C LEU A 51 11.47 -12.17 -13.56
N PHE A 52 10.38 -12.91 -13.39
CA PHE A 52 10.35 -14.17 -12.63
C PHE A 52 9.62 -15.25 -13.41
N GLU A 53 10.21 -16.44 -13.49
CA GLU A 53 9.65 -17.56 -14.26
C GLU A 53 8.27 -17.96 -13.72
N GLY A 54 7.25 -17.98 -14.59
CA GLY A 54 5.87 -18.29 -14.22
C GLY A 54 5.07 -17.11 -13.66
N LEU A 55 5.69 -15.97 -13.37
CA LEU A 55 5.02 -14.74 -13.00
C LEU A 55 4.75 -13.89 -14.26
N ASP A 56 3.55 -13.99 -14.81
CA ASP A 56 3.09 -13.10 -15.87
C ASP A 56 2.24 -11.96 -15.28
N PHE A 57 2.76 -10.74 -15.34
CA PHE A 57 2.11 -9.55 -14.83
C PHE A 57 1.93 -8.54 -15.96
N ASP A 58 0.67 -8.33 -16.34
CA ASP A 58 0.29 -7.24 -17.23
C ASP A 58 -0.52 -6.19 -16.43
N PRO A 59 0.02 -4.97 -16.25
CA PRO A 59 -0.68 -3.87 -15.61
C PRO A 59 -2.04 -3.54 -16.23
N GLN A 60 -2.20 -3.76 -17.54
CA GLN A 60 -3.42 -3.52 -18.30
C GLN A 60 -4.44 -4.65 -18.22
N HIS A 61 -4.05 -5.83 -17.71
CA HIS A 61 -4.97 -6.96 -17.50
C HIS A 61 -5.15 -7.35 -16.02
N THR A 62 -4.39 -6.74 -15.11
CA THR A 62 -4.48 -7.00 -13.66
C THR A 62 -5.45 -6.06 -12.95
N THR A 63 -6.27 -6.58 -12.03
CA THR A 63 -7.11 -5.77 -11.14
C THR A 63 -6.42 -5.61 -9.80
N TYR A 64 -6.37 -4.39 -9.27
CA TYR A 64 -5.71 -4.08 -8.01
C TYR A 64 -6.74 -3.96 -6.89
N PHE A 65 -6.54 -4.72 -5.82
CA PHE A 65 -7.33 -4.61 -4.60
C PHE A 65 -6.47 -3.93 -3.53
N LEU A 66 -6.87 -2.73 -3.14
CA LEU A 66 -6.16 -1.96 -2.12
C LEU A 66 -6.98 -2.02 -0.82
N SER A 67 -6.36 -2.52 0.25
CA SER A 67 -6.95 -2.47 1.58
C SER A 67 -6.64 -1.11 2.19
N ARG A 68 -7.69 -0.32 2.50
CA ARG A 68 -7.55 0.97 3.18
C ARG A 68 -8.32 0.95 4.49
N GLU A 69 -7.68 1.39 5.56
CA GLU A 69 -8.38 1.74 6.79
C GLU A 69 -8.83 3.19 6.69
N SER A 70 -10.15 3.41 6.66
CA SER A 70 -10.71 4.76 6.75
C SER A 70 -11.24 4.99 8.16
N ILE A 71 -10.74 6.03 8.82
CA ILE A 71 -11.17 6.39 10.18
C ILE A 71 -12.36 7.35 10.05
N GLU A 72 -13.56 6.88 10.34
CA GLU A 72 -14.76 7.72 10.39
C GLU A 72 -14.99 8.17 11.84
N ILE A 73 -14.76 9.46 12.12
CA ILE A 73 -15.06 10.06 13.43
C ILE A 73 -16.58 10.19 13.55
N ARG A 74 -17.23 9.31 14.33
CA ARG A 74 -18.66 9.47 14.63
C ARG A 74 -18.83 10.30 15.89
N LYS A 75 -19.94 11.03 16.00
CA LYS A 75 -20.35 11.75 17.22
C LYS A 75 -20.77 10.75 18.31
N SER A 76 -19.85 9.93 18.78
CA SER A 76 -20.01 9.04 19.91
C SER A 76 -19.49 9.74 21.18
N ARG A 77 -20.20 9.63 22.31
CA ARG A 77 -19.89 10.29 23.59
C ARG A 77 -18.65 9.67 24.28
N GLY A 78 -17.51 9.55 23.58
CA GLY A 78 -16.30 8.93 24.11
C GLY A 78 -15.10 9.87 24.26
N MET A 79 -14.95 10.88 23.38
CA MET A 79 -13.76 11.72 23.33
C MET A 79 -14.08 13.20 23.62
N ALA A 80 -13.22 13.87 24.38
CA ALA A 80 -13.32 15.32 24.55
C ALA A 80 -13.09 16.02 23.21
N ARG A 81 -13.96 16.98 22.84
CA ARG A 81 -13.97 17.64 21.52
C ARG A 81 -12.63 18.28 21.13
N TRP A 82 -11.82 18.73 22.09
CA TRP A 82 -10.49 19.27 21.83
C TRP A 82 -9.50 18.19 21.39
N ARG A 83 -9.64 16.98 21.95
CA ARG A 83 -8.81 15.81 21.62
C ARG A 83 -9.16 15.25 20.25
N GLU A 84 -10.45 15.23 19.89
CA GLU A 84 -10.91 14.92 18.52
C GLU A 84 -10.32 15.90 17.50
N ARG A 85 -10.33 17.21 17.81
CA ARG A 85 -9.76 18.24 16.93
C ARG A 85 -8.25 18.11 16.77
N LEU A 86 -7.54 17.86 17.87
CA LEU A 86 -6.09 17.62 17.83
C LEU A 86 -5.75 16.37 17.01
N TYR A 87 -6.48 15.28 17.21
CA TYR A 87 -6.31 14.05 16.45
C TYR A 87 -6.59 14.25 14.96
N ALA A 88 -7.68 14.94 14.61
CA ALA A 88 -7.99 15.26 13.22
C ALA A 88 -6.92 16.16 12.57
N LEU A 89 -6.36 17.11 13.33
CA LEU A 89 -5.24 17.95 12.86
C LEU A 89 -3.99 17.10 12.62
N LEU A 90 -3.60 16.27 13.58
CA LEU A 90 -2.42 15.41 13.44
C LEU A 90 -2.57 14.38 12.32
N SER A 91 -3.72 13.71 12.23
CA SER A 91 -4.04 12.75 11.17
C SER A 91 -4.00 13.39 9.79
N ARG A 92 -4.52 14.62 9.63
CA ARG A 92 -4.40 15.39 8.39
C ARG A 92 -2.98 15.82 8.04
N ASN A 93 -2.10 15.97 9.04
CA ASN A 93 -0.70 16.37 8.85
C ASN A 93 0.27 15.18 8.81
N ALA A 94 -0.19 13.96 9.11
CA ALA A 94 0.65 12.76 9.19
C ALA A 94 1.17 12.26 7.83
N GLY A 95 1.06 13.09 6.78
CA GLY A 95 1.25 12.69 5.40
C GLY A 95 0.06 11.85 4.95
N ASP A 96 -0.55 12.25 3.83
CA ASP A 96 -1.31 11.27 3.06
C ASP A 96 -0.27 10.24 2.59
N SER A 97 -0.23 9.06 3.22
CA SER A 97 0.36 7.87 2.61
C SER A 97 -0.49 7.38 1.43
N THR A 98 -1.55 8.12 1.09
CA THR A 98 -2.48 7.87 0.01
C THR A 98 -1.79 8.04 -1.35
N VAL A 99 -1.16 6.94 -1.77
CA VAL A 99 -1.15 6.40 -3.13
C VAL A 99 -0.60 7.33 -4.21
N HIS A 100 0.73 7.31 -4.36
CA HIS A 100 1.38 7.53 -5.65
C HIS A 100 2.11 6.26 -6.12
N PHE A 101 1.48 5.10 -5.91
CA PHE A 101 1.97 3.81 -6.43
C PHE A 101 2.00 3.74 -7.97
N GLY A 102 1.57 4.81 -8.66
CA GLY A 102 1.51 4.86 -10.13
C GLY A 102 0.47 3.91 -10.74
N LEU A 103 -0.44 3.35 -9.92
CA LEU A 103 -1.41 2.36 -10.36
C LEU A 103 -2.54 3.01 -11.20
N PRO A 104 -3.04 2.35 -12.26
CA PRO A 104 -4.17 2.85 -13.03
C PRO A 104 -5.43 2.96 -12.17
N ALA A 105 -5.94 4.18 -11.98
CA ALA A 105 -7.08 4.46 -11.12
C ALA A 105 -8.36 3.70 -11.52
N GLU A 106 -8.58 3.48 -12.81
CA GLU A 106 -9.73 2.75 -13.37
C GLU A 106 -9.77 1.27 -12.96
N ARG A 107 -8.66 0.74 -12.44
CA ARG A 107 -8.47 -0.68 -12.09
C ARG A 107 -8.21 -0.92 -10.61
N CYS A 108 -8.26 0.14 -9.81
CA CYS A 108 -8.12 0.08 -8.36
C CYS A 108 -9.51 -0.08 -7.73
N VAL A 109 -9.72 -1.17 -7.00
CA VAL A 109 -10.90 -1.39 -6.16
C VAL A 109 -10.47 -1.25 -4.71
N ASP A 110 -11.04 -0.26 -4.02
CA ASP A 110 -10.82 -0.08 -2.60
C ASP A 110 -11.70 -1.05 -1.80
N VAL A 111 -11.06 -1.92 -1.02
CA VAL A 111 -11.73 -2.85 -0.10
C VAL A 111 -11.39 -2.39 1.31
N GLY A 112 -12.23 -1.55 1.89
CA GLY A 112 -12.05 -1.01 3.24
C GLY A 112 -13.02 -1.65 4.24
N THR A 113 -12.56 -1.80 5.49
CA THR A 113 -13.45 -2.03 6.63
C THR A 113 -13.66 -0.69 7.34
N HIS A 114 -14.91 -0.31 7.60
CA HIS A 114 -15.22 0.93 8.31
C HIS A 114 -15.00 0.75 9.81
N VAL A 115 -13.93 1.36 10.35
CA VAL A 115 -13.70 1.41 11.80
C VAL A 115 -14.33 2.68 12.34
N VAL A 116 -15.38 2.50 13.14
CA VAL A 116 -16.07 3.60 13.83
C VAL A 116 -15.38 3.85 15.16
N ILE A 117 -14.94 5.10 15.38
CA ILE A 117 -14.47 5.61 16.68
C ILE A 117 -15.50 6.59 17.24
#